data_AF-A0AA96S5A1-F1
#
_entry.id   AF-A0AA96S5A1-F1
#
_cell.length_a   1.000
_cell.length_b   1.000
_cell.length_c   1.000
_cell.angle_alpha   90.00
_cell.angle_beta   90.00
_cell.angle_gamma   90.00
#
_symmetry.space_group_name_H-M   'P 1'
#
loop_
_entity.id
_entity.type
_entity.pdbx_description
1 polymer ?
#
loop_
_entity_poly.entity_id
_entity_poly.type
_entity_poly.pdbx_seq_one_letter_code
_entity_poly.pdbx_strand_id
1 'polypeptide(L)'
;MLKDHAKIIHAIAASEEIIGRKRLQKMVYIAKKLEFPFQERFQFHFYGPYSEELTLRVEELCNMGFLNELKEKKGGYYQYRYTLTDNGKEFLSLNEGVSMPNLQDCLTDMNSQNARFLELVSTVLFFENLPKEEVKEKVFTLKSKQRYTEEEVEAAYQYIESLKKKAGH
;
A
#
# COMPACT_ATOMS: atom_id res chain seq x y z
N MET A 1 -6.24 -17.60 5.30
CA MET A 1 -7.01 -17.86 4.07
C MET A 1 -8.19 -16.89 3.95
N LEU A 2 -9.41 -17.18 4.42
CA LEU A 2 -10.56 -16.28 4.18
C LEU A 2 -10.46 -14.92 4.90
N LYS A 3 -9.98 -14.91 6.15
CA LYS A 3 -9.76 -13.67 6.93
C LYS A 3 -8.72 -12.73 6.32
N ASP A 4 -7.72 -13.28 5.63
CA ASP A 4 -6.66 -12.47 5.00
C ASP A 4 -7.15 -11.86 3.69
N HIS A 5 -7.99 -12.58 2.95
CA HIS A 5 -8.72 -12.06 1.79
C HIS A 5 -9.63 -10.90 2.21
N ALA A 6 -10.37 -11.05 3.32
CA ALA A 6 -11.23 -10.01 3.86
C ALA A 6 -10.47 -8.71 4.20
N LYS A 7 -9.23 -8.80 4.70
CA LYS A 7 -8.40 -7.61 4.98
C LYS A 7 -8.02 -6.85 3.71
N ILE A 8 -7.68 -7.55 2.63
CA ILE A 8 -7.35 -6.91 1.35
C ILE A 8 -8.59 -6.30 0.69
N ILE A 9 -9.72 -7.01 0.75
CA ILE A 9 -11.03 -6.48 0.33
C ILE A 9 -11.34 -5.20 1.10
N HIS A 10 -11.19 -5.22 2.43
CA HIS A 10 -11.43 -4.05 3.28
C HIS A 10 -10.50 -2.88 2.91
N ALA A 11 -9.21 -3.14 2.65
CA ALA A 11 -8.27 -2.10 2.25
C ALA A 11 -8.65 -1.44 0.91
N ILE A 12 -9.09 -2.24 -0.08
CA ILE A 12 -9.53 -1.71 -1.38
C ILE A 12 -10.85 -0.95 -1.22
N ALA A 13 -11.79 -1.48 -0.43
CA ALA A 13 -13.06 -0.82 -0.12
C ALA A 13 -12.84 0.55 0.53
N ALA A 14 -11.95 0.61 1.53
CA ALA A 14 -11.58 1.83 2.25
C ALA A 14 -10.86 2.87 1.37
N SER A 15 -10.25 2.44 0.26
CA SER A 15 -9.58 3.32 -0.70
C SER A 15 -10.51 3.77 -1.84
N GLU A 16 -11.75 3.24 -1.90
CA GLU A 16 -12.70 3.25 -3.03
C GLU A 16 -12.16 2.56 -4.29
N GLU A 17 -11.00 2.99 -4.76
CA GLU A 17 -10.26 2.41 -5.87
C GLU A 17 -8.76 2.52 -5.65
N ILE A 18 -7.98 1.59 -6.18
CA ILE A 18 -6.52 1.71 -6.18
C ILE A 18 -6.00 1.63 -7.60
N ILE A 19 -5.37 2.72 -8.05
CA ILE A 19 -4.81 2.82 -9.39
C ILE A 19 -3.31 2.51 -9.37
N GLY A 20 -2.96 1.31 -9.82
CA GLY A 20 -1.60 0.84 -10.06
C GLY A 20 -1.15 -0.25 -9.08
N ARG A 21 -0.65 -1.36 -9.63
CA ARG A 21 -0.12 -2.51 -8.88
C ARG A 21 0.96 -2.12 -7.85
N LYS A 22 1.89 -1.25 -8.25
CA LYS A 22 2.96 -0.78 -7.35
C LYS A 22 2.40 0.05 -6.20
N ARG A 23 1.39 0.88 -6.44
CA ARG A 23 0.73 1.69 -5.41
C ARG A 23 0.05 0.79 -4.38
N LEU A 24 -0.72 -0.21 -4.83
CA LEU A 24 -1.35 -1.20 -3.95
C LEU A 24 -0.33 -1.87 -3.03
N GLN A 25 0.79 -2.33 -3.60
CA GLN A 25 1.89 -2.92 -2.82
C GLN A 25 2.44 -1.96 -1.76
N LYS A 26 2.56 -0.66 -2.06
CA LYS A 26 3.08 0.33 -1.10
C LYS A 26 2.08 0.63 0.00
N MET A 27 0.81 0.82 -0.35
CA MET A 27 -0.24 1.12 0.63
C MET A 27 -0.40 0.00 1.65
N VAL A 28 -0.47 -1.26 1.20
CA VAL A 28 -0.58 -2.41 2.11
C VAL A 28 0.68 -2.56 2.96
N TYR A 29 1.87 -2.34 2.38
CA TYR A 29 3.11 -2.37 3.16
C TYR A 29 3.16 -1.28 4.24
N ILE A 30 2.84 -0.04 3.89
CA ILE A 30 2.83 1.09 4.83
C ILE A 30 1.82 0.80 5.93
N ALA A 31 0.60 0.37 5.59
CA ALA A 31 -0.39 -0.01 6.59
C ALA A 31 0.10 -1.14 7.52
N LYS A 32 0.78 -2.16 6.99
CA LYS A 32 1.41 -3.20 7.81
C LYS A 32 2.43 -2.61 8.81
N LYS A 33 3.19 -1.58 8.41
CA LYS A 33 4.18 -0.90 9.27
C LYS A 33 3.53 0.04 10.29
N LEU A 34 2.29 0.46 10.05
CA LEU A 34 1.40 1.11 11.02
C LEU A 34 0.62 0.08 11.85
N GLU A 35 1.16 -1.13 12.01
CA GLU A 35 0.60 -2.21 12.84
C GLU A 35 -0.81 -2.72 12.46
N PHE A 36 -1.36 -2.32 11.31
CA PHE A 36 -2.56 -2.95 10.78
C PHE A 36 -2.30 -4.44 10.49
N PRO A 37 -3.28 -5.34 10.72
CA PRO A 37 -3.06 -6.78 10.84
C PRO A 37 -2.84 -7.53 9.50
N PHE A 38 -2.08 -6.94 8.57
CA PHE A 38 -1.65 -7.54 7.31
C PHE A 38 -0.55 -8.59 7.54
N GLN A 39 -0.73 -9.78 6.98
CA GLN A 39 0.13 -10.96 7.22
C GLN A 39 1.22 -11.13 6.15
N GLU A 40 1.05 -10.47 5.02
CA GLU A 40 1.87 -10.56 3.82
C GLU A 40 3.34 -10.32 4.14
N ARG A 41 4.20 -11.21 3.64
CA ARG A 41 5.66 -11.04 3.74
C ARG A 41 6.14 -10.15 2.62
N PHE A 42 6.91 -9.14 2.98
CA PHE A 42 7.50 -8.19 2.05
C PHE A 42 9.02 -8.34 2.02
N GLN A 43 9.58 -8.34 0.81
CA GLN A 43 11.01 -8.29 0.57
C GLN A 43 11.35 -7.00 -0.17
N PHE A 44 12.60 -6.55 -0.05
CA PHE A 44 13.05 -5.36 -0.77
C PHE A 44 13.41 -5.70 -2.21
N HIS A 45 12.75 -5.05 -3.17
CA HIS A 45 13.04 -5.17 -4.59
C HIS A 45 13.40 -3.78 -5.18
N PHE A 46 13.65 -3.75 -6.49
CA PHE A 46 14.05 -2.53 -7.20
C PHE A 46 13.11 -1.33 -6.96
N TYR A 47 11.79 -1.56 -6.96
CA TYR A 47 10.77 -0.52 -6.69
C TYR A 47 10.40 -0.42 -5.20
N GLY A 48 11.20 -0.99 -4.30
CA GLY A 48 10.99 -1.00 -2.85
C GLY A 48 10.31 -2.28 -2.36
N PRO A 49 9.65 -2.24 -1.19
CA PRO A 49 8.97 -3.41 -0.63
C PRO A 49 7.95 -4.01 -1.59
N TYR A 50 7.99 -5.32 -1.78
CA TYR A 50 7.07 -6.07 -2.62
C TYR A 50 6.72 -7.42 -1.95
N SER A 51 5.47 -7.83 -2.10
CA SER A 51 4.96 -9.11 -1.63
C SER A 51 4.34 -9.88 -2.79
N GLU A 52 4.91 -11.03 -3.13
CA GLU A 52 4.29 -11.97 -4.07
C GLU A 52 2.98 -12.54 -3.51
N GLU A 53 2.92 -12.77 -2.20
CA GLU A 53 1.70 -13.21 -1.50
C GLU A 53 0.54 -12.23 -1.68
N LEU A 54 0.83 -10.92 -1.64
CA LEU A 54 -0.18 -9.89 -1.91
C LEU A 54 -0.65 -9.92 -3.36
N THR A 55 0.27 -10.09 -4.31
CA THR A 55 -0.07 -10.19 -5.74
C THR A 55 -1.00 -11.37 -5.99
N LEU A 56 -0.61 -12.57 -5.52
CA LEU A 56 -1.41 -13.78 -5.67
C LEU A 56 -2.79 -13.64 -5.02
N ARG A 57 -2.87 -13.03 -3.84
CA ARG A 57 -4.14 -12.80 -3.15
C ARG A 57 -5.07 -11.87 -3.92
N VAL A 58 -4.53 -10.80 -4.51
CA VAL A 58 -5.34 -9.89 -5.35
C VAL A 58 -5.81 -10.61 -6.60
N GLU A 59 -4.97 -11.44 -7.22
CA GLU A 59 -5.36 -12.26 -8.39
C GLU A 59 -6.47 -13.28 -8.03
N GLU A 60 -6.34 -13.97 -6.90
CA GLU A 60 -7.38 -14.88 -6.36
C GLU A 60 -8.71 -14.13 -6.15
N LEU A 61 -8.68 -12.96 -5.51
CA LEU A 61 -9.86 -12.13 -5.26
C LEU A 61 -10.53 -11.65 -6.56
N CYS A 62 -9.75 -11.33 -7.59
CA CYS A 62 -10.28 -11.02 -8.91
C CYS A 62 -10.93 -12.25 -9.57
N ASN A 63 -10.28 -13.41 -9.49
CA ASN A 63 -10.80 -14.67 -10.05
C ASN A 63 -12.10 -15.12 -9.35
N MET A 64 -12.23 -14.86 -8.05
CA MET A 64 -13.45 -15.10 -7.27
C MET A 64 -14.56 -14.08 -7.54
N GLY A 65 -14.29 -13.01 -8.30
CA GLY A 65 -15.25 -11.96 -8.62
C GLY A 65 -15.54 -10.99 -7.48
N PHE A 66 -14.70 -10.93 -6.45
CA PHE A 66 -14.83 -9.95 -5.34
C PHE A 66 -14.16 -8.61 -5.67
N LEU A 67 -13.15 -8.63 -6.52
CA LEU A 67 -12.49 -7.45 -7.04
C LEU A 67 -12.62 -7.39 -8.55
N ASN A 68 -12.68 -6.17 -9.08
CA ASN A 68 -12.56 -5.90 -10.50
C ASN A 68 -11.14 -5.38 -10.78
N GLU A 69 -10.46 -5.96 -11.77
CA GLU A 69 -9.20 -5.45 -12.32
C GLU A 69 -9.45 -4.89 -13.73
N LEU A 70 -9.40 -3.57 -13.87
CA LEU A 70 -9.47 -2.90 -15.17
C LEU A 70 -8.07 -2.55 -15.67
N LYS A 71 -7.75 -3.00 -16.88
CA LYS A 71 -6.51 -2.66 -17.59
C LYS A 71 -6.76 -1.50 -18.55
N GLU A 72 -6.34 -0.30 -18.16
CA GLU A 72 -6.53 0.94 -18.91
C GLU A 72 -5.29 1.27 -19.74
N LYS A 73 -5.46 1.69 -20.99
CA LYS A 73 -4.38 2.22 -21.83
C LYS A 73 -4.32 3.73 -21.67
N LYS A 74 -3.25 4.25 -21.06
CA LYS A 74 -3.05 5.69 -20.83
C LYS A 74 -1.68 6.08 -21.35
N GLY A 75 -1.60 7.05 -22.26
CA GLY A 75 -0.33 7.61 -22.74
C GLY A 75 0.71 6.57 -23.23
N GLY A 76 0.27 5.49 -23.87
CA GLY A 76 1.15 4.44 -24.39
C GLY A 76 1.58 3.36 -23.38
N TYR A 77 1.19 3.46 -22.11
CA TYR A 77 1.40 2.43 -21.10
C TYR A 77 0.07 1.84 -20.60
N TYR A 78 0.16 0.69 -19.95
CA TYR A 78 -0.98 0.07 -19.27
C TYR A 78 -0.98 0.41 -17.78
N GLN A 79 -2.14 0.80 -17.27
CA GLN A 79 -2.39 1.02 -15.87
C GLN A 79 -3.48 0.05 -15.41
N TYR A 80 -3.32 -0.48 -14.20
CA TYR A 80 -4.29 -1.38 -13.59
C TYR A 80 -5.07 -0.63 -12.52
N ARG A 81 -6.39 -0.79 -12.49
CA ARG A 81 -7.28 -0.21 -11.50
C ARG A 81 -8.03 -1.33 -10.79
N TYR A 82 -7.98 -1.32 -9.47
CA TYR A 82 -8.69 -2.26 -8.61
C TYR A 82 -9.87 -1.57 -7.96
N THR A 83 -11.06 -2.14 -8.11
CA THR A 83 -12.28 -1.69 -7.43
C THR A 83 -13.02 -2.87 -6.81
N LEU A 84 -13.84 -2.60 -5.80
CA LEU A 84 -14.68 -3.59 -5.16
C LEU A 84 -15.93 -3.88 -6.02
N THR A 85 -16.27 -5.15 -6.21
CA THR A 85 -17.53 -5.55 -6.88
C THR A 85 -18.68 -5.61 -5.89
N ASP A 86 -19.92 -5.78 -6.38
CA ASP A 86 -21.08 -5.97 -5.49
C ASP A 86 -20.98 -7.27 -4.68
N ASN A 87 -20.48 -8.36 -5.29
CA ASN A 87 -20.17 -9.60 -4.56
C ASN A 87 -19.11 -9.37 -3.48
N GLY A 88 -18.12 -8.50 -3.75
CA GLY A 88 -17.10 -8.12 -2.77
C GLY A 88 -17.68 -7.33 -1.59
N LYS A 89 -18.66 -6.44 -1.85
CA LYS A 89 -19.38 -5.70 -0.80
C LYS A 89 -20.20 -6.64 0.09
N GLU A 90 -20.93 -7.58 -0.52
CA GLU A 90 -21.69 -8.60 0.21
C GLU A 90 -20.77 -9.51 1.04
N PHE A 91 -19.66 -9.95 0.46
CA PHE A 91 -18.66 -10.71 1.19
C PHE A 91 -18.12 -9.92 2.39
N LEU A 92 -17.84 -8.62 2.22
CA LEU A 92 -17.30 -7.77 3.29
C LEU A 92 -18.32 -7.58 4.43
N SER A 93 -19.60 -7.37 4.13
CA SER A 93 -20.66 -7.22 5.16
C SER A 93 -20.89 -8.51 5.95
N LEU A 94 -20.71 -9.67 5.34
CA LEU A 94 -20.76 -10.96 6.04
C LEU A 94 -19.50 -11.22 6.91
N ASN A 95 -18.45 -10.41 6.75
CA ASN A 95 -17.16 -10.55 7.44
C ASN A 95 -16.79 -9.30 8.28
N GLU A 96 -17.80 -8.65 8.88
CA GLU A 96 -17.64 -7.46 9.76
C GLU A 96 -16.69 -7.66 10.95
N GLY A 97 -16.31 -8.90 11.28
CA GLY A 97 -15.33 -9.22 12.33
C GLY A 97 -13.89 -8.76 12.03
N VAL A 98 -13.60 -8.22 10.84
CA VAL A 98 -12.32 -7.60 10.51
C VAL A 98 -12.41 -6.09 10.72
N SER A 99 -12.54 -5.67 11.98
CA SER A 99 -12.47 -4.26 12.35
C SER A 99 -11.01 -3.79 12.31
N MET A 100 -10.72 -2.82 11.46
CA MET A 100 -9.43 -2.12 11.40
C MET A 100 -9.72 -0.63 11.57
N PRO A 101 -9.98 -0.16 12.81
CA PRO A 101 -10.31 1.24 13.06
C PRO A 101 -9.20 2.13 12.51
N ASN A 102 -9.57 3.30 12.00
CA ASN A 102 -8.66 4.29 11.40
C ASN A 102 -7.93 3.86 10.10
N LEU A 103 -8.13 2.63 9.62
CA LEU A 103 -7.51 2.18 8.36
C LEU A 103 -7.99 3.02 7.18
N GLN A 104 -9.29 3.37 7.17
CA GLN A 104 -9.87 4.18 6.11
C GLN A 104 -9.17 5.54 5.98
N ASP A 105 -9.02 6.27 7.09
CA ASP A 105 -8.34 7.57 7.09
C ASP A 105 -6.90 7.47 6.56
N CYS A 106 -6.17 6.43 6.95
CA CYS A 106 -4.80 6.19 6.48
C CYS A 106 -4.77 5.86 4.98
N LEU A 107 -5.65 4.99 4.50
CA LEU A 107 -5.68 4.55 3.10
C LEU A 107 -6.19 5.64 2.16
N THR A 108 -7.19 6.41 2.56
CA THR A 108 -7.66 7.57 1.80
C THR A 108 -6.54 8.60 1.64
N ASP A 109 -5.81 8.94 2.72
CA ASP A 109 -4.67 9.86 2.64
C ASP A 109 -3.58 9.28 1.71
N MET A 110 -3.16 8.03 1.93
CA MET A 110 -2.16 7.39 1.07
C MET A 110 -2.57 7.34 -0.40
N ASN A 111 -3.84 7.09 -0.71
CA ASN A 111 -4.30 7.00 -2.10
C ASN A 111 -4.29 8.36 -2.82
N SER A 112 -4.40 9.45 -2.06
CA SER A 112 -4.27 10.83 -2.57
C SER A 112 -2.81 11.18 -2.95
N GLN A 113 -1.83 10.49 -2.35
CA GLN A 113 -0.43 10.71 -2.63
C GLN A 113 0.01 10.15 -3.99
N ASN A 114 1.02 10.79 -4.57
CA ASN A 114 1.60 10.32 -5.83
C ASN A 114 2.45 9.05 -5.60
N ALA A 115 2.55 8.21 -6.63
CA ALA A 115 3.21 6.90 -6.53
C ALA A 115 4.72 6.99 -6.20
N ARG A 116 5.41 8.03 -6.66
CA ARG A 116 6.84 8.26 -6.36
C ARG A 116 7.03 8.56 -4.87
N PHE A 117 6.17 9.39 -4.29
CA PHE A 117 6.24 9.69 -2.86
C PHE A 117 5.94 8.45 -1.99
N LEU A 118 4.92 7.64 -2.34
CA LEU A 118 4.67 6.37 -1.63
C LEU A 118 5.84 5.38 -1.77
N GLU A 119 6.54 5.37 -2.91
CA GLU A 119 7.76 4.59 -3.07
C GLU A 119 8.86 5.06 -2.10
N LEU A 120 9.03 6.37 -1.90
CA LEU A 120 9.95 6.92 -0.90
C LEU A 120 9.55 6.52 0.52
N VAL A 121 8.30 6.78 0.92
CA VAL A 121 7.77 6.49 2.27
C VAL A 121 7.94 5.01 2.62
N SER A 122 7.54 4.11 1.71
CA SER A 122 7.71 2.66 1.92
C SER A 122 9.19 2.23 1.96
N THR A 123 10.09 2.93 1.28
CA THR A 123 11.53 2.66 1.35
C THR A 123 12.11 3.10 2.70
N VAL A 124 11.72 4.28 3.19
CA VAL A 124 12.11 4.78 4.53
C VAL A 124 11.66 3.80 5.61
N LEU A 125 10.38 3.41 5.60
CA LEU A 125 9.84 2.44 6.57
C LEU A 125 10.53 1.07 6.51
N PHE A 126 10.95 0.63 5.33
CA PHE A 126 11.66 -0.64 5.20
C PHE A 126 12.99 -0.67 5.94
N PHE A 127 13.68 0.46 5.99
CA PHE A 127 14.97 0.58 6.66
C PHE A 127 14.87 1.28 8.03
N GLU A 128 13.66 1.42 8.62
CA GLU A 128 13.45 2.19 9.86
C GLU A 128 14.24 1.69 11.08
N ASN A 129 14.74 0.46 11.04
CA ASN A 129 15.60 -0.10 12.10
C ASN A 129 17.04 0.46 12.06
N LEU A 130 17.38 1.28 11.06
CA LEU A 130 18.68 1.91 10.91
C LEU A 130 18.60 3.39 11.32
N PRO A 131 19.74 4.01 11.69
CA PRO A 131 19.81 5.45 11.89
C PRO A 131 19.34 6.22 10.65
N LYS A 132 18.68 7.36 10.88
CA LYS A 132 18.09 8.21 9.82
C LYS A 132 19.08 8.56 8.70
N GLU A 133 20.33 8.84 9.03
CA GLU A 133 21.39 9.14 8.06
C GLU A 133 21.70 7.93 7.17
N GLU A 134 21.78 6.71 7.73
CA GLU A 134 21.98 5.49 6.94
C GLU A 134 20.78 5.19 6.03
N VAL A 135 19.56 5.45 6.51
CA VAL A 135 18.35 5.33 5.68
C VAL A 135 18.41 6.29 4.50
N LYS A 136 18.82 7.55 4.74
CA LYS A 136 18.98 8.58 3.71
C LYS A 136 19.99 8.14 2.64
N GLU A 137 21.16 7.65 3.05
CA GLU A 137 22.17 7.13 2.12
C GLU A 137 21.65 5.95 1.28
N LYS A 138 20.90 5.03 1.91
CA LYS A 138 20.27 3.92 1.20
C LYS A 138 19.22 4.40 0.21
N VAL A 139 18.41 5.40 0.55
CA VAL A 139 17.44 6.00 -0.36
C VAL A 139 18.16 6.57 -1.59
N PHE A 140 19.18 7.42 -1.40
CA PHE A 140 19.89 8.04 -2.52
C PHE A 140 20.65 7.04 -3.38
N THR A 141 21.16 5.96 -2.78
CA THR A 141 21.86 4.89 -3.50
C THR A 141 20.90 4.00 -4.28
N LEU A 142 19.91 3.41 -3.58
CA LEU A 142 19.00 2.40 -4.15
C LEU A 142 17.95 3.03 -5.07
N LYS A 143 17.64 4.32 -4.87
CA LYS A 143 16.61 5.07 -5.59
C LYS A 143 17.19 6.26 -6.37
N SER A 144 18.47 6.23 -6.72
CA SER A 144 19.16 7.28 -7.47
C SER A 144 18.39 7.76 -8.72
N LYS A 145 17.74 6.85 -9.46
CA LYS A 145 16.92 7.19 -10.64
C LYS A 145 15.69 8.06 -10.33
N GLN A 146 15.16 8.00 -9.11
CA GLN A 146 14.02 8.82 -8.66
C GLN A 146 14.45 10.24 -8.27
N ARG A 147 15.76 10.49 -8.11
CA ARG A 147 16.33 11.80 -7.80
C ARG A 147 15.63 12.44 -6.59
N TYR A 148 15.52 11.70 -5.49
CA TYR A 148 14.98 12.26 -4.26
C TYR A 148 15.88 13.34 -3.69
N THR A 149 15.30 14.37 -3.09
CA THR A 149 16.04 15.40 -2.35
C THR A 149 16.03 15.14 -0.85
N GLU A 150 16.86 15.83 -0.08
CA GLU A 150 16.85 15.72 1.39
C GLU A 150 15.53 16.22 1.98
N GLU A 151 14.94 17.26 1.40
CA GLU A 151 13.64 17.81 1.81
C GLU A 151 12.52 16.79 1.60
N GLU A 152 12.57 16.01 0.51
CA GLU A 152 11.60 14.94 0.27
C GLU A 152 11.75 13.79 1.27
N VAL A 153 12.98 13.45 1.66
CA VAL A 153 13.24 12.45 2.71
C VAL A 153 12.68 12.93 4.04
N GLU A 154 12.88 14.20 4.40
CA GLU A 154 12.30 14.80 5.61
C GLU A 154 10.78 14.79 5.56
N ALA A 155 10.18 15.19 4.43
CA ALA A 155 8.74 15.15 4.22
C ALA A 155 8.19 13.72 4.37
N ALA A 156 8.93 12.69 3.94
CA ALA A 156 8.54 11.29 4.14
C ALA A 156 8.50 10.92 5.63
N TYR A 157 9.49 11.33 6.44
CA TYR A 157 9.45 11.12 7.89
C TYR A 157 8.27 11.84 8.56
N GLN A 158 8.04 13.10 8.20
CA GLN A 158 6.90 13.86 8.72
C GLN A 158 5.56 13.22 8.35
N TYR A 159 5.45 12.72 7.12
CA TYR A 159 4.26 12.01 6.65
C TYR A 159 4.04 10.68 7.38
N ILE A 160 5.11 9.92 7.66
CA ILE A 160 5.03 8.70 8.47
C ILE A 160 4.47 9.01 9.87
N GLU A 161 4.96 10.06 10.51
CA GLU A 161 4.45 10.46 11.83
C GLU A 161 2.99 10.96 11.78
N SER A 162 2.59 11.63 10.69
CA SER A 162 1.18 11.98 10.43
C SER A 162 0.31 10.72 10.33
N LEU A 163 0.76 9.71 9.59
CA LEU A 163 0.04 8.45 9.43
C LEU A 163 -0.06 7.65 10.75
N LYS A 164 0.99 7.61 11.56
CA LYS A 164 0.95 6.98 12.90
C LYS A 164 -0.13 7.61 13.79
N LYS A 165 -0.19 8.94 13.82
CA LYS A 165 -1.23 9.67 14.55
C LYS A 165 -2.64 9.34 14.05
N LYS A 166 -2.83 9.20 12.74
CA LYS A 166 -4.11 8.77 12.16
C LYS A 166 -4.45 7.35 12.58
N ALA A 167 -3.49 6.43 12.53
CA ALA A 167 -3.67 5.05 12.95
C ALA A 167 -3.97 4.90 14.46
N GLY A 168 -3.64 5.92 15.27
CA GLY A 168 -3.90 5.95 16.71
C GLY A 168 -2.67 5.61 17.56
N HIS A 169 -1.47 5.76 17.00
CA HIS A 169 -0.18 5.58 17.66
C HIS A 169 0.48 6.91 18.02
#